data_AF-A0A317JYD1-F1
#
_entry.id   AF-A0A317JYD1-F1
#
_cell.length_a   1.000
_cell.length_b   1.000
_cell.length_c   1.000
_cell.angle_alpha   90.00
_cell.angle_beta   90.00
_cell.angle_gamma   90.00
#
_symmetry.space_group_name_H-M   'P 1'
#
loop_
_entity.id
_entity.type
_entity.pdbx_description
1 polymer ?
#
loop_
_entity_poly.entity_id
_entity_poly.type
_entity_poly.pdbx_seq_one_letter_code
_entity_poly.pdbx_strand_id
1 'polypeptide(L)'
;MRPPSGLFPAGPPPRPTWREPYPVSGAGVAVGGVTAVAWLLLFGLLGHDVPSYAWWTVLAGALAWLTAAVLVRFGDRGVATGIAIVTAGGWSIAAAVVAVRWAQSGDWPLW
;
A
#
# COMPACT_ATOMS: atom_id res chain seq x y z
N MET A 1 -7.91 13.58 -41.34
CA MET A 1 -8.67 14.61 -40.60
C MET A 1 -9.21 15.60 -41.63
N ARG A 2 -10.53 15.89 -41.62
CA ARG A 2 -11.13 16.88 -42.52
C ARG A 2 -10.90 18.29 -41.95
N PRO A 3 -10.54 19.29 -42.78
CA PRO A 3 -10.43 20.66 -42.30
C PRO A 3 -11.80 21.17 -41.84
N PRO A 4 -11.87 21.90 -40.71
CA PRO A 4 -13.14 22.45 -40.23
C PRO A 4 -13.68 23.46 -41.25
N SER A 5 -14.97 23.37 -41.56
CA SER A 5 -15.66 24.39 -42.35
C SER A 5 -15.65 25.69 -41.54
N GLY A 6 -15.04 26.74 -42.08
CA GLY A 6 -14.87 28.05 -41.42
C GLY A 6 -16.17 28.84 -41.18
N LEU A 7 -17.29 28.14 -41.07
CA LEU A 7 -18.65 28.67 -40.93
C LEU A 7 -19.01 28.91 -39.45
N PHE A 8 -18.26 28.33 -38.52
CA PHE A 8 -18.36 28.61 -37.09
C PHE A 8 -17.00 29.08 -36.57
N PRO A 9 -16.95 30.09 -35.69
CA PRO A 9 -15.73 30.42 -34.96
C PRO A 9 -15.22 29.13 -34.32
N ALA A 10 -14.04 28.66 -34.74
CA ALA A 10 -13.40 27.53 -34.11
C ALA A 10 -13.21 27.93 -32.64
N GLY A 11 -13.91 27.25 -31.73
CA GLY A 11 -13.78 27.48 -30.30
C GLY A 11 -12.31 27.38 -29.88
N PRO A 12 -11.92 27.97 -28.73
CA PRO A 12 -10.55 27.92 -28.25
C PRO A 12 -9.99 26.49 -28.36
N PRO A 13 -8.76 26.32 -28.88
CA PRO A 13 -8.18 25.00 -29.06
C PRO A 13 -8.30 24.22 -27.74
N PRO A 14 -8.67 22.91 -27.79
CA PRO A 14 -8.74 22.10 -26.59
C PRO A 14 -7.43 22.23 -25.83
N ARG A 15 -7.48 22.67 -24.57
CA ARG A 15 -6.28 22.76 -23.75
C ARG A 15 -5.61 21.38 -23.75
N PRO A 16 -4.29 21.29 -24.00
CA PRO A 16 -3.59 20.02 -23.87
C PRO A 16 -3.84 19.49 -22.47
N THR A 17 -4.61 18.42 -22.37
CA THR A 17 -4.77 17.68 -21.12
C THR A 17 -3.61 16.71 -21.05
N TRP A 18 -2.64 17.02 -20.20
CA TRP A 18 -1.58 16.07 -19.88
C TRP A 18 -2.25 14.83 -19.28
N ARG A 19 -2.22 13.72 -20.02
CA ARG A 19 -2.55 12.41 -19.46
C ARG A 19 -1.26 11.86 -18.89
N GLU A 20 -1.13 11.87 -17.58
CA GLU A 20 -0.09 11.10 -16.88
C GLU A 20 -0.15 9.65 -17.41
N PRO A 21 0.92 9.09 -17.99
CA PRO A 21 0.89 7.73 -18.55
C PRO A 21 0.56 6.64 -17.50
N TYR A 22 0.80 6.93 -16.22
CA TYR A 22 0.59 6.02 -15.09
C TYR A 22 -0.29 6.67 -14.01
N PRO A 23 -1.60 6.83 -14.26
CA PRO A 23 -2.51 7.38 -13.26
C PRO A 23 -2.68 6.37 -12.11
N VAL A 24 -2.66 6.88 -10.88
CA VAL A 24 -3.02 6.07 -9.69
C VAL A 24 -4.51 5.77 -9.76
N SER A 25 -4.87 4.52 -10.08
CA SER A 25 -6.28 4.10 -10.12
C SER A 25 -6.74 3.63 -8.74
N GLY A 26 -7.95 4.03 -8.34
CA GLY A 26 -8.54 3.56 -7.08
C GLY A 26 -8.70 2.03 -7.02
N ALA A 27 -8.94 1.40 -8.17
CA ALA A 27 -8.97 -0.06 -8.30
C ALA A 27 -7.60 -0.69 -8.01
N GLY A 28 -6.51 -0.10 -8.48
CA GLY A 28 -5.15 -0.57 -8.18
C GLY A 28 -4.85 -0.49 -6.68
N VAL A 29 -5.24 0.61 -6.02
CA VAL A 29 -5.11 0.77 -4.56
C VAL A 29 -5.90 -0.30 -3.81
N ALA A 30 -7.15 -0.56 -4.22
CA ALA A 30 -7.99 -1.57 -3.58
C ALA A 30 -7.39 -2.98 -3.71
N VAL A 31 -6.90 -3.36 -4.90
CA VAL A 31 -6.26 -4.67 -5.13
C VAL A 31 -5.02 -4.83 -4.28
N GLY A 32 -4.11 -3.83 -4.29
CA GLY A 32 -2.90 -3.86 -3.47
C GLY A 32 -3.21 -3.94 -1.97
N GLY A 33 -4.23 -3.21 -1.53
CA GLY A 33 -4.70 -3.24 -0.14
C GLY A 33 -5.22 -4.61 0.27
N VAL A 34 -6.13 -5.21 -0.51
CA VAL A 34 -6.70 -6.54 -0.19
C VAL A 34 -5.62 -7.62 -0.19
N THR A 35 -4.69 -7.58 -1.15
CA THR A 35 -3.57 -8.54 -1.19
C THR A 35 -2.67 -8.39 0.03
N ALA A 36 -2.32 -7.17 0.41
CA ALA A 36 -1.50 -6.93 1.61
C ALA A 36 -2.22 -7.35 2.90
N VAL A 37 -3.54 -7.14 3.01
CA VAL A 37 -4.34 -7.59 4.16
C VAL A 37 -4.32 -9.12 4.24
N ALA A 38 -4.61 -9.80 3.13
CA ALA A 38 -4.59 -11.26 3.09
C ALA A 38 -3.21 -11.82 3.48
N TRP A 39 -2.13 -11.20 2.99
CA TRP A 39 -0.76 -11.57 3.32
C TRP A 39 -0.44 -11.39 4.80
N LEU A 40 -0.75 -10.23 5.38
CA LEU A 40 -0.51 -9.97 6.80
C LEU A 40 -1.36 -10.86 7.70
N LEU A 41 -2.60 -11.15 7.32
CA LEU A 41 -3.47 -12.08 8.06
C LEU A 41 -2.93 -13.50 8.07
N LEU A 42 -2.43 -13.99 6.92
CA LEU A 42 -1.80 -15.31 6.85
C LEU A 42 -0.59 -15.40 7.79
N PHE A 43 0.30 -14.40 7.77
CA PHE A 43 1.47 -14.39 8.66
C PHE A 43 1.11 -14.17 10.13
N GLY A 44 0.07 -13.38 10.40
CA GLY A 44 -0.46 -13.22 11.75
C GLY A 44 -1.04 -14.51 12.31
N LEU A 45 -1.70 -15.33 11.49
CA LEU A 45 -2.24 -16.62 11.91
C LEU A 45 -1.15 -17.67 12.22
N LEU A 46 0.08 -17.50 11.72
CA LEU A 46 1.20 -18.40 12.02
C LEU A 46 1.83 -18.14 13.40
N GLY A 47 1.56 -16.98 14.03
CA GLY A 47 2.11 -16.63 15.33
C GLY A 47 1.36 -17.29 16.48
N HIS A 48 1.77 -18.50 16.89
CA HIS A 48 1.21 -19.18 18.05
C HIS A 48 1.71 -18.65 19.41
N ASP A 49 2.82 -17.93 19.43
CA ASP A 49 3.42 -17.31 20.62
C ASP A 49 3.67 -15.81 20.40
N VAL A 50 3.56 -14.99 21.45
CA VAL A 50 3.68 -13.51 21.36
C VAL A 50 4.99 -13.02 20.73
N PRO A 51 6.18 -13.58 21.04
CA PRO A 51 7.43 -13.18 20.39
C PRO A 51 7.48 -13.60 18.91
N SER A 52 6.97 -14.80 18.60
CA SER A 52 6.85 -15.30 17.22
C SER A 52 5.87 -14.45 16.40
N TYR A 53 4.75 -14.05 16.97
CA TYR A 53 3.78 -13.17 16.33
C TYR A 53 4.40 -11.80 16.01
N ALA A 54 5.15 -11.21 16.96
CA ALA A 54 5.84 -9.94 16.74
C ALA A 54 6.87 -10.04 15.60
N TRP A 55 7.72 -11.07 15.61
CA TRP A 55 8.73 -11.26 14.56
C TRP A 55 8.14 -11.58 13.18
N TRP A 56 7.10 -12.41 13.12
CA TRP A 56 6.41 -12.70 11.87
C TRP A 56 5.71 -11.47 11.28
N THR A 57 5.17 -10.59 12.13
CA THR A 57 4.53 -9.34 11.67
C THR A 57 5.56 -8.35 11.12
N VAL A 58 6.75 -8.26 11.73
CA VAL A 58 7.84 -7.41 11.24
C VAL A 58 8.36 -7.92 9.89
N LEU A 59 8.64 -9.22 9.77
CA LEU A 59 9.10 -9.84 8.52
C LEU A 59 8.06 -9.69 7.40
N ALA A 60 6.79 -9.96 7.69
CA ALA A 60 5.71 -9.83 6.72
C ALA A 60 5.53 -8.38 6.24
N GLY A 61 5.60 -7.41 7.16
CA GLY A 61 5.53 -5.99 6.83
C GLY A 61 6.74 -5.51 6.02
N ALA A 62 7.95 -6.00 6.33
CA ALA A 62 9.14 -5.67 5.54
C ALA A 62 9.04 -6.20 4.09
N LEU A 63 8.54 -7.42 3.91
CA LEU A 63 8.31 -7.99 2.57
C LEU A 63 7.25 -7.21 1.79
N ALA A 64 6.17 -6.82 2.45
CA ALA A 64 5.12 -6.01 1.83
C ALA A 64 5.66 -4.62 1.42
N TRP A 65 6.47 -4.00 2.28
CA TRP A 65 7.13 -2.74 1.97
C TRP A 65 8.09 -2.85 0.77
N LEU A 66 8.92 -3.90 0.70
CA LEU A 66 9.79 -4.15 -0.45
C LEU A 66 8.99 -4.35 -1.74
N THR A 67 7.88 -5.08 -1.67
CA THR A 67 6.99 -5.30 -2.82
C THR A 67 6.40 -3.96 -3.31
N ALA A 68 5.98 -3.08 -2.41
CA ALA A 68 5.53 -1.74 -2.77
C ALA A 68 6.64 -0.93 -3.47
N ALA A 69 7.87 -0.95 -2.95
CA ALA A 69 9.01 -0.25 -3.56
C ALA A 69 9.31 -0.75 -4.98
N VAL A 70 9.20 -2.07 -5.20
CA VAL A 70 9.35 -2.71 -6.50
C VAL A 70 8.25 -2.24 -7.46
N LEU A 71 6.98 -2.26 -7.05
CA LEU A 71 5.84 -1.84 -7.87
C LEU A 71 5.90 -0.36 -8.27
N VAL A 72 6.37 0.53 -7.37
CA VAL A 72 6.63 1.94 -7.71
C VAL A 72 7.64 2.06 -8.86
N ARG A 73 8.68 1.23 -8.85
CA ARG A 73 9.73 1.24 -9.87
C ARG A 73 9.25 0.70 -11.22
N PHE A 74 8.30 -0.23 -11.24
CA PHE A 74 7.73 -0.80 -12.47
C PHE A 74 6.51 -0.04 -13.03
N GLY A 75 5.98 0.95 -12.32
CA GLY A 75 4.91 1.84 -12.82
C GLY A 75 3.52 1.57 -12.25
N ASP A 76 3.34 0.52 -11.44
CA ASP A 76 2.08 0.14 -10.79
C ASP A 76 1.86 0.90 -9.47
N ARG A 77 1.88 2.23 -9.56
CA ARG A 77 1.85 3.13 -8.40
C ARG A 77 0.61 2.95 -7.53
N GLY A 78 -0.56 2.65 -8.12
CA GLY A 78 -1.79 2.43 -7.36
C GLY A 78 -1.73 1.21 -6.44
N VAL A 79 -1.26 0.07 -6.96
CA VAL A 79 -1.09 -1.15 -6.18
C VAL A 79 -0.06 -0.93 -5.06
N ALA A 80 1.04 -0.25 -5.38
CA ALA A 80 2.05 0.10 -4.40
C ALA A 80 1.50 0.96 -3.25
N THR A 81 0.65 1.96 -3.53
CA THR A 81 0.00 2.78 -2.51
C THR A 81 -0.89 1.94 -1.60
N GLY A 82 -1.68 1.02 -2.16
CA GLY A 82 -2.53 0.10 -1.38
C GLY A 82 -1.71 -0.75 -0.41
N ILE A 83 -0.63 -1.35 -0.91
CA ILE A 83 0.29 -2.16 -0.08
C ILE A 83 0.94 -1.30 1.01
N ALA A 84 1.39 -0.09 0.69
CA ALA A 84 2.03 0.80 1.65
C ALA A 84 1.11 1.20 2.81
N ILE A 85 -0.14 1.61 2.51
CA ILE A 85 -1.13 1.97 3.54
C ILE A 85 -1.39 0.80 4.48
N VAL A 86 -1.64 -0.38 3.93
CA VAL A 86 -1.96 -1.57 4.72
C VAL A 86 -0.76 -2.03 5.55
N THR A 87 0.46 -1.95 4.99
CA THR A 87 1.70 -2.28 5.71
C THR A 87 1.92 -1.33 6.90
N ALA A 88 1.70 -0.03 6.71
CA ALA A 88 1.78 0.94 7.79
C ALA A 88 0.74 0.67 8.89
N GLY A 89 -0.48 0.28 8.51
CA GLY A 89 -1.52 -0.18 9.43
C GLY A 89 -1.06 -1.41 10.24
N GLY A 90 -0.50 -2.42 9.57
CA GLY A 90 0.04 -3.62 10.20
C GLY A 90 1.16 -3.32 11.21
N TRP A 91 2.12 -2.44 10.86
CA TRP A 91 3.19 -2.02 11.77
C TRP A 91 2.65 -1.24 12.98
N SER A 92 1.60 -0.45 12.80
CA SER A 92 0.96 0.28 13.90
C SER A 92 0.34 -0.68 14.92
N ILE A 93 -0.30 -1.76 14.45
CA ILE A 93 -0.86 -2.80 15.32
C ILE A 93 0.26 -3.55 16.05
N ALA A 94 1.33 -3.93 15.35
CA ALA A 94 2.48 -4.61 15.97
C ALA A 94 3.11 -3.75 17.08
N ALA A 95 3.33 -2.46 16.80
CA ALA A 95 3.85 -1.52 17.79
C ALA A 95 2.92 -1.38 19.01
N ALA A 96 1.60 -1.31 18.78
CA ALA A 96 0.62 -1.26 19.87
C ALA A 96 0.65 -2.51 20.75
N VAL A 97 0.73 -3.71 20.14
CA VAL A 97 0.83 -4.98 20.88
C VAL A 97 2.09 -5.02 21.74
N VAL A 98 3.25 -4.64 21.17
CA VAL A 98 4.52 -4.57 21.91
C VAL A 98 4.42 -3.57 23.06
N ALA A 99 3.85 -2.38 22.83
CA ALA A 99 3.69 -1.36 23.86
C ALA A 99 2.77 -1.81 25.00
N VAL A 100 1.63 -2.44 24.69
CA VAL A 100 0.70 -2.98 25.69
C VAL A 100 1.36 -4.09 26.50
N ARG A 101 2.07 -5.01 25.84
CA ARG A 101 2.80 -6.08 26.53
C ARG A 101 3.88 -5.53 27.45
N TRP A 102 4.65 -4.54 27.00
CA TRP A 102 5.65 -3.90 27.84
C TRP A 102 5.02 -3.22 29.07
N ALA A 103 3.92 -2.51 28.87
CA ALA A 103 3.18 -1.86 29.97
C ALA A 103 2.58 -2.84 30.99
N GLN A 104 2.16 -4.04 30.56
CA GLN A 104 1.59 -5.06 31.45
C GLN A 104 2.65 -5.92 32.15
N SER A 105 3.76 -6.21 31.48
CA SER A 105 4.76 -7.16 31.97
C SER A 105 5.83 -6.47 32.81
N GLY A 106 6.07 -5.17 32.62
CA GLY A 106 7.21 -4.45 33.22
C GLY A 106 8.57 -4.83 32.61
N ASP A 107 8.67 -6.06 32.11
CA ASP A 107 9.80 -6.60 31.34
C ASP A 107 9.60 -6.44 29.83
N TRP A 108 10.71 -6.35 29.13
CA TRP A 108 10.70 -6.09 27.70
C TRP A 108 10.25 -7.34 26.93
N PRO A 109 9.16 -7.27 26.14
CA PRO A 109 8.40 -8.44 25.71
C PRO A 109 9.01 -9.25 24.56
N LEU A 110 10.24 -8.93 24.16
CA LEU A 110 10.99 -9.64 23.12
C LEU A 110 12.07 -10.59 23.68
N TRP A 111 12.19 -10.71 25.01
CA TRP A 111 13.11 -11.64 25.68
C TRP A 111 12.39 -12.47 26.75
#